data_AF-A0A4Q4ISZ8-F1
#
_entry.id   AF-A0A4Q4ISZ8-F1
#
_cell.length_a   1.000
_cell.length_b   1.000
_cell.length_c   1.000
_cell.angle_alpha   90.00
_cell.angle_beta   90.00
_cell.angle_gamma   90.00
#
_symmetry.space_group_name_H-M   'P 1'
#
loop_
_entity.id
_entity.type
_entity.pdbx_description
1 polymer ?
#
loop_
_entity_poly.entity_id
_entity_poly.type
_entity_poly.pdbx_seq_one_letter_code
_entity_poly.pdbx_strand_id
1 'polypeptide(L)'
;MPRKTDDYEVGYGKPPKHSQFPPGVSGNKGRRRRAETPAEIIARIRDDKVMVNGKRVSKIELAINQVVNKTLLSANPRNLNILLQIFDKYGALPEIDRRAEAEAGAEAAMQKIFSIFDQTVDDDPAIGAELDRHSREEAALIMSCPHCGPELTARWGEEDRKTFSARHGKTGLHKQVEAAQMTKKKE
;
A
#
# COMPACT_ATOMS: atom_id res chain seq x y z
N MET A 1 -11.26 -15.68 88.50
CA MET A 1 -11.75 -14.40 87.93
C MET A 1 -13.15 -14.62 87.39
N PRO A 2 -14.16 -13.80 87.73
CA PRO A 2 -15.52 -14.01 87.28
C PRO A 2 -15.64 -13.65 85.79
N ARG A 3 -16.18 -14.56 84.97
CA ARG A 3 -16.51 -14.29 83.57
C ARG A 3 -17.74 -13.38 83.53
N LYS A 4 -17.60 -12.17 82.99
CA LYS A 4 -18.73 -11.27 82.71
C LYS A 4 -19.70 -11.98 81.76
N THR A 5 -20.89 -12.28 82.26
CA THR A 5 -22.04 -12.71 81.46
C THR A 5 -22.58 -11.48 80.75
N ASP A 6 -22.47 -11.46 79.43
CA ASP A 6 -22.90 -10.36 78.59
C ASP A 6 -24.41 -10.52 78.34
N ASP A 7 -25.23 -9.60 78.86
CA ASP A 7 -26.72 -9.61 78.87
C ASP A 7 -27.36 -9.43 77.47
N TYR A 8 -26.98 -10.27 76.50
CA TYR A 8 -27.54 -10.21 75.15
C TYR A 8 -28.59 -11.30 74.93
N GLU A 9 -29.87 -10.91 75.07
CA GLU A 9 -31.01 -11.79 74.80
C GLU A 9 -31.19 -12.02 73.30
N VAL A 10 -31.11 -13.29 72.89
CA VAL A 10 -31.30 -13.75 71.52
C VAL A 10 -32.79 -13.92 71.23
N GLY A 11 -33.26 -13.44 70.07
CA GLY A 11 -34.67 -13.50 69.67
C GLY A 11 -34.89 -13.18 68.20
N TYR A 12 -36.16 -13.03 67.78
CA TYR A 12 -36.48 -12.68 66.41
C TYR A 12 -35.85 -11.34 66.01
N GLY A 13 -35.06 -11.33 64.93
CA GLY A 13 -34.29 -10.15 64.49
C GLY A 13 -33.05 -9.82 65.33
N LYS A 14 -32.71 -10.64 66.35
CA LYS A 14 -31.53 -10.47 67.21
C LYS A 14 -30.65 -11.72 67.18
N PRO A 15 -29.88 -11.94 66.11
CA PRO A 15 -29.02 -13.11 65.98
C PRO A 15 -27.90 -13.11 67.04
N PRO A 16 -27.41 -14.27 67.51
CA PRO A 16 -26.33 -14.35 68.49
C PRO A 16 -25.07 -13.58 68.06
N LYS A 17 -24.45 -12.84 68.99
CA LYS A 17 -23.26 -12.00 68.72
C LYS A 17 -22.12 -12.76 68.02
N HIS A 18 -21.88 -14.03 68.37
CA HIS A 18 -20.83 -14.85 67.76
C HIS A 18 -21.08 -15.18 66.28
N SER A 19 -22.31 -15.02 65.79
CA SER A 19 -22.74 -15.31 64.42
C SER A 19 -22.99 -14.07 63.57
N GLN A 20 -22.98 -12.88 64.20
CA GLN A 20 -23.10 -11.61 63.49
C GLN A 20 -21.83 -11.35 62.69
N PHE A 21 -21.98 -10.86 61.47
CA PHE A 21 -20.83 -10.37 60.72
C PHE A 21 -20.30 -9.09 61.38
N PRO A 22 -18.97 -8.92 61.52
CA PRO A 22 -18.38 -7.68 61.98
C PRO A 22 -18.82 -6.51 61.09
N PRO A 23 -19.05 -5.30 61.65
CA PRO A 23 -19.31 -4.11 60.85
C PRO A 23 -18.26 -3.92 59.74
N GLY A 24 -18.71 -3.75 58.49
CA GLY A 24 -17.82 -3.60 57.32
C GLY A 24 -17.34 -4.90 56.69
N VAL A 25 -17.64 -6.06 57.28
CA VAL A 25 -17.34 -7.38 56.71
C VAL A 25 -18.67 -7.99 56.27
N SER A 26 -18.86 -8.20 54.97
CA SER A 26 -19.96 -9.03 54.48
C SER A 26 -19.47 -10.46 54.26
N GLY A 27 -20.34 -11.46 54.43
CA GLY A 27 -20.02 -12.86 54.13
C GLY A 27 -19.69 -13.13 52.65
N ASN A 28 -20.00 -12.17 51.76
CA ASN A 28 -19.81 -12.29 50.33
C ASN A 28 -18.68 -11.37 49.86
N LYS A 29 -17.55 -11.94 49.40
CA LYS A 29 -16.42 -11.18 48.83
C LYS A 29 -16.69 -10.58 47.44
N GLY A 30 -17.95 -10.46 47.03
CA GLY A 30 -18.37 -10.10 45.68
C GLY A 30 -17.93 -11.13 44.63
N ARG A 31 -18.41 -10.94 43.39
CA ARG A 31 -17.91 -11.72 42.25
C ARG A 31 -16.55 -11.16 41.84
N ARG A 32 -15.55 -12.03 41.65
CA ARG A 32 -14.26 -11.62 41.06
C ARG A 32 -14.49 -11.02 39.68
N ARG A 33 -13.81 -9.91 39.37
CA ARG A 33 -13.85 -9.30 38.04
C ARG A 33 -13.40 -10.35 37.01
N ARG A 34 -14.16 -10.50 35.92
CA ARG A 34 -13.80 -11.40 34.81
C ARG A 34 -12.45 -10.95 34.23
N ALA A 35 -11.62 -11.91 33.83
CA ALA A 35 -10.43 -11.62 33.04
C ALA A 35 -10.83 -10.98 31.70
N GLU A 36 -10.07 -9.97 31.27
CA GLU A 36 -10.28 -9.35 29.95
C GLU A 36 -10.02 -10.39 28.86
N THR A 37 -10.88 -10.38 27.84
CA THR A 37 -10.64 -11.13 26.60
C THR A 37 -9.56 -10.42 25.76
N PRO A 38 -8.88 -11.12 24.84
CA PRO A 38 -7.92 -10.49 23.94
C PRO A 38 -8.50 -9.30 23.17
N ALA A 39 -9.76 -9.39 22.74
CA ALA A 39 -10.44 -8.30 22.05
C ALA A 39 -10.64 -7.06 22.94
N GLU A 40 -11.01 -7.25 24.21
CA GLU A 40 -11.14 -6.16 25.19
C GLU A 40 -9.78 -5.51 25.49
N ILE A 41 -8.71 -6.31 25.60
CA ILE A 41 -7.34 -5.81 25.79
C ILE A 41 -6.93 -4.96 24.58
N ILE A 42 -7.17 -5.45 23.35
CA ILE A 42 -6.83 -4.72 22.12
C ILE A 42 -7.63 -3.41 22.03
N ALA A 43 -8.95 -3.45 22.30
CA ALA A 43 -9.79 -2.26 22.29
C ALA A 43 -9.30 -1.22 23.29
N ARG A 44 -9.00 -1.64 24.53
CA ARG A 44 -8.42 -0.76 25.55
C ARG A 44 -7.10 -0.14 25.09
N ILE A 45 -6.17 -0.94 24.59
CA ILE A 45 -4.86 -0.43 24.12
C ILE A 45 -5.03 0.56 22.98
N ARG A 46 -5.91 0.26 22.03
CA ARG A 46 -6.21 1.08 20.85
C ARG A 46 -6.82 2.42 21.22
N ASP A 47 -7.73 2.43 22.20
CA ASP A 47 -8.50 3.61 22.62
C ASP A 47 -7.77 4.43 23.70
N ASP A 48 -6.71 3.87 24.31
CA ASP A 48 -5.82 4.60 25.21
C ASP A 48 -5.27 5.87 24.52
N LYS A 49 -5.17 6.95 25.31
CA LYS A 49 -4.64 8.23 24.86
C LYS A 49 -3.18 8.38 25.23
N VAL A 50 -2.39 8.92 24.31
CA VAL A 50 -0.98 9.28 24.49
C VAL A 50 -0.79 10.77 24.22
N MET A 51 0.23 11.37 24.84
CA MET A 51 0.60 12.77 24.61
C MET A 51 1.52 12.86 23.40
N VAL A 52 1.09 13.58 22.37
CA VAL A 52 1.88 13.89 21.18
C VAL A 52 1.79 15.38 20.92
N ASN A 53 2.94 16.07 20.91
CA ASN A 53 3.03 17.53 20.69
C ASN A 53 2.06 18.35 21.57
N GLY A 54 1.94 17.99 22.86
CA GLY A 54 1.07 18.68 23.81
C GLY A 54 -0.43 18.34 23.70
N LYS A 55 -0.85 17.48 22.77
CA LYS A 55 -2.24 17.05 22.60
C LYS A 55 -2.42 15.59 23.00
N ARG A 56 -3.54 15.27 23.66
CA ARG A 56 -3.95 13.88 23.94
C ARG A 56 -4.63 13.29 22.72
N VAL A 57 -3.95 12.34 22.08
CA VAL A 57 -4.38 11.67 20.86
C VAL A 57 -4.56 10.18 21.15
N SER A 58 -5.57 9.53 20.57
CA SER A 58 -5.74 8.08 20.73
C SER A 58 -4.64 7.31 19.98
N LYS A 59 -4.27 6.11 20.46
CA LYS A 59 -3.25 5.31 19.76
C LYS A 59 -3.70 4.91 18.35
N ILE A 60 -5.00 4.68 18.12
CA ILE A 60 -5.52 4.40 16.78
C ILE A 60 -5.35 5.57 15.82
N GLU A 61 -5.66 6.79 16.27
CA GLU A 61 -5.50 7.99 15.47
C GLU A 61 -4.02 8.22 15.12
N LEU A 62 -3.13 7.99 16.09
CA LEU A 62 -1.69 8.05 15.85
C LEU A 62 -1.22 6.99 14.85
N ALA A 63 -1.74 5.77 14.95
CA ALA A 63 -1.41 4.68 14.02
C ALA A 63 -1.85 5.00 12.59
N ILE A 64 -3.07 5.51 12.41
CA ILE A 64 -3.58 5.94 11.10
C ILE A 64 -2.71 7.06 10.53
N ASN A 65 -2.40 8.09 11.33
CA ASN A 65 -1.50 9.17 10.92
C ASN A 65 -0.12 8.66 10.51
N GLN A 66 0.43 7.67 11.22
CA GLN A 66 1.71 7.08 10.86
C GLN A 66 1.65 6.30 9.55
N VAL A 67 0.57 5.57 9.27
CA VAL A 67 0.37 4.87 7.98
C VAL A 67 0.28 5.89 6.84
N VAL A 68 -0.48 6.98 7.02
CA VAL A 68 -0.56 8.07 6.03
C VAL A 68 0.83 8.64 5.76
N ASN A 69 1.56 9.06 6.80
CA ASN A 69 2.89 9.66 6.67
C ASN A 69 3.88 8.71 5.98
N LYS A 70 3.88 7.42 6.34
CA LYS A 70 4.75 6.43 5.69
C LYS A 70 4.36 6.22 4.23
N THR A 71 3.08 6.23 3.89
CA THR A 71 2.60 6.09 2.51
C THR A 71 3.09 7.27 1.66
N LEU A 72 2.96 8.50 2.19
CA LEU A 72 3.42 9.71 1.51
C LEU A 72 4.94 9.74 1.31
N LEU A 73 5.73 9.31 2.30
CA LEU A 73 7.19 9.38 2.25
C LEU A 73 7.84 8.26 1.44
N SER A 74 7.28 7.04 1.47
CA SER A 74 7.94 5.85 0.91
C SER A 74 7.36 5.37 -0.42
N ALA A 75 6.22 5.92 -0.86
CA ALA A 75 5.46 5.45 -2.03
C ALA A 75 5.24 3.92 -2.06
N ASN A 76 5.24 3.26 -0.89
CA ASN A 76 5.18 1.81 -0.81
C ASN A 76 3.76 1.31 -1.10
N PRO A 77 3.56 0.45 -2.12
CA PRO A 77 2.24 -0.01 -2.53
C PRO A 77 1.50 -0.82 -1.44
N ARG A 78 2.22 -1.44 -0.50
CA ARG A 78 1.56 -2.14 0.64
C ARG A 78 0.92 -1.17 1.61
N ASN A 79 1.59 -0.06 1.95
CA ASN A 79 1.05 0.93 2.87
C ASN A 79 -0.15 1.65 2.25
N LEU A 80 -0.09 1.93 0.94
CA LEU A 80 -1.21 2.48 0.18
C LEU A 80 -2.42 1.54 0.23
N ASN A 81 -2.23 0.24 -0.02
CA ASN A 81 -3.32 -0.73 0.06
C ASN A 81 -3.97 -0.79 1.44
N ILE A 82 -3.17 -0.80 2.52
CA ILE A 82 -3.70 -0.78 3.90
C ILE A 82 -4.52 0.49 4.14
N LEU A 83 -4.03 1.64 3.67
CA LEU A 83 -4.70 2.92 3.84
C LEU A 83 -6.05 2.94 3.09
N LEU A 84 -6.07 2.48 1.84
CA LEU A 84 -7.29 2.39 1.03
C LEU A 84 -8.31 1.44 1.65
N GLN A 85 -7.88 0.30 2.20
CA GLN A 85 -8.77 -0.62 2.92
C GLN A 85 -9.39 0.01 4.16
N ILE A 86 -8.62 0.81 4.91
CA ILE A 86 -9.14 1.55 6.06
C ILE A 86 -10.18 2.56 5.58
N PHE A 87 -9.89 3.35 4.54
CA PHE A 87 -10.82 4.36 4.03
C PHE A 87 -12.10 3.75 3.48
N ASP A 88 -12.01 2.67 2.70
CA ASP A 88 -13.16 1.96 2.16
C ASP A 88 -14.07 1.43 3.27
N LYS A 89 -13.48 0.75 4.27
CA LYS A 89 -14.23 0.19 5.41
C LYS A 89 -15.02 1.23 6.21
N TYR A 90 -14.53 2.47 6.27
CA TYR A 90 -15.19 3.55 7.00
C TYR A 90 -15.85 4.59 6.10
N GLY A 91 -15.95 4.36 4.79
CA GLY A 91 -16.59 5.28 3.84
C GLY A 91 -15.88 6.64 3.73
N ALA A 92 -14.57 6.68 3.97
CA ALA A 92 -13.74 7.89 3.98
C ALA A 92 -12.92 8.06 2.68
N LEU A 93 -13.22 7.30 1.64
CA LEU A 93 -12.65 7.55 0.32
C LEU A 93 -13.19 8.87 -0.22
N PRO A 94 -12.33 9.80 -0.69
CA PRO A 94 -12.81 11.01 -1.33
C PRO A 94 -13.64 10.64 -2.56
N GLU A 95 -14.70 11.39 -2.82
CA GLU A 95 -15.38 11.34 -4.12
C GLU A 95 -14.42 11.87 -5.17
N ILE A 96 -13.67 10.95 -5.75
CA ILE A 96 -12.80 11.24 -6.87
C ILE A 96 -13.72 11.36 -8.09
N ASP A 97 -13.75 12.53 -8.72
CA ASP A 97 -14.28 12.67 -10.08
C ASP A 97 -13.35 11.87 -11.01
N ARG A 98 -13.60 10.56 -11.07
CA ARG A 98 -12.78 9.55 -11.76
C ARG A 98 -12.58 9.85 -13.25
N ARG A 99 -13.40 10.74 -13.82
CA ARG A 99 -13.23 11.28 -15.17
C ARG A 99 -12.15 12.38 -15.25
N ALA A 100 -12.16 13.33 -14.31
CA ALA A 100 -11.29 14.50 -14.36
C ALA A 100 -9.82 14.19 -14.04
N GLU A 101 -9.57 13.29 -13.08
CA GLU A 101 -8.19 12.88 -12.72
C GLU A 101 -7.59 11.88 -13.70
N ALA A 102 -8.40 10.99 -14.29
CA ALA A 102 -7.93 9.97 -15.22
C ALA A 102 -7.49 10.58 -16.56
N GLU A 103 -8.20 11.59 -17.07
CA GLU A 103 -7.81 12.30 -18.31
C GLU A 103 -6.59 13.19 -18.08
N ALA A 104 -6.58 14.02 -17.04
CA ALA A 104 -5.47 14.96 -16.80
C ALA A 104 -4.18 14.27 -16.32
N GLY A 105 -4.29 13.22 -15.50
CA GLY A 105 -3.14 12.50 -14.94
C GLY A 105 -2.46 11.57 -15.94
N ALA A 106 -3.25 10.85 -16.75
CA ALA A 106 -2.69 9.92 -17.75
C ALA A 106 -1.99 10.67 -18.90
N GLU A 107 -2.55 11.80 -19.34
CA GLU A 107 -1.96 12.61 -20.40
C GLU A 107 -0.65 13.27 -19.95
N ALA A 108 -0.63 13.87 -18.76
CA ALA A 108 0.58 14.49 -18.20
C ALA A 108 1.68 13.45 -17.88
N ALA A 109 1.30 12.25 -17.40
CA ALA A 109 2.26 11.18 -17.14
C ALA A 109 2.86 10.64 -18.44
N MET A 110 2.04 10.43 -19.48
CA MET A 110 2.53 10.00 -20.79
C MET A 110 3.41 11.07 -21.43
N GLN A 111 3.03 12.35 -21.41
CA GLN A 111 3.85 13.44 -21.94
C GLN A 111 5.21 13.52 -21.23
N LYS A 112 5.24 13.32 -19.91
CA LYS A 112 6.50 13.34 -19.14
C LYS A 112 7.37 12.14 -19.48
N ILE A 113 6.79 10.94 -19.60
CA ILE A 113 7.52 9.75 -20.06
C ILE A 113 8.08 9.97 -21.47
N PHE A 114 7.27 10.49 -22.41
CA PHE A 114 7.71 10.80 -23.76
C PHE A 114 8.84 11.85 -23.77
N SER A 115 8.74 12.92 -22.97
CA SER A 115 9.81 13.93 -22.88
C SER A 115 11.12 13.38 -22.33
N ILE A 116 11.06 12.43 -21.38
CA ILE A 116 12.26 11.77 -20.84
C ILE A 116 12.83 10.82 -21.88
N PHE A 117 12.00 10.07 -22.60
CA PHE A 117 12.44 9.19 -23.68
C PHE A 117 13.07 9.99 -24.83
N ASP A 118 12.47 11.08 -25.25
CA ASP A 118 12.97 11.97 -26.33
C ASP A 118 14.30 12.65 -25.96
N GLN A 119 14.52 12.94 -24.67
CA GLN A 119 15.78 13.52 -24.17
C GLN A 119 16.88 12.50 -23.91
N THR A 120 16.53 11.24 -23.66
CA THR A 120 17.49 10.19 -23.25
C THR A 120 17.82 9.22 -24.39
N VAL A 121 16.96 9.14 -25.39
CA VAL A 121 17.16 8.33 -26.57
C VAL A 121 17.39 9.28 -27.74
N ASP A 122 18.61 9.25 -28.27
CA ASP A 122 19.06 9.99 -29.45
C ASP A 122 18.41 9.37 -30.72
N ASP A 123 17.07 9.32 -30.75
CA ASP A 123 16.28 8.75 -31.83
C ASP A 123 15.90 9.89 -32.79
N ASP A 124 16.56 9.94 -33.95
CA ASP A 124 16.14 10.84 -35.04
C ASP A 124 14.69 10.49 -35.45
N PRO A 125 13.74 11.44 -35.36
CA PRO A 125 12.33 11.21 -35.70
C PRO A 125 12.13 10.63 -37.10
N ALA A 126 13.05 10.91 -38.04
CA ALA A 126 13.01 10.34 -39.38
C ALA A 126 13.20 8.82 -39.40
N ILE A 127 13.99 8.26 -38.48
CA ILE A 127 14.20 6.82 -38.33
C ILE A 127 12.92 6.14 -37.85
N GLY A 128 12.24 6.74 -36.87
CA GLY A 128 10.97 6.24 -36.35
C GLY A 128 9.87 6.22 -37.42
N ALA A 129 9.77 7.30 -38.21
CA ALA A 129 8.82 7.38 -39.32
C ALA A 129 9.09 6.32 -40.42
N GLU A 130 10.36 6.03 -40.70
CA GLU A 130 10.77 5.00 -41.66
C GLU A 130 10.39 3.58 -41.17
N LEU A 131 10.62 3.28 -39.88
CA LEU A 131 10.21 2.02 -39.23
C LEU A 131 8.69 1.81 -39.26
N ASP A 132 7.95 2.86 -38.97
CA ASP A 132 6.49 2.85 -38.99
C ASP A 132 5.97 2.59 -40.42
N ARG A 133 6.61 3.18 -41.44
CA ARG A 133 6.26 2.93 -42.84
C ARG A 133 6.47 1.46 -43.22
N HIS A 134 7.65 0.90 -42.92
CA HIS A 134 7.93 -0.52 -43.18
C HIS A 134 6.96 -1.44 -42.44
N SER A 135 6.66 -1.13 -41.18
CA SER A 135 5.71 -1.90 -40.36
C SER A 135 4.29 -1.87 -40.94
N ARG A 136 3.84 -0.73 -41.46
CA ARG A 136 2.52 -0.61 -42.12
C ARG A 136 2.45 -1.39 -43.44
N GLU A 137 3.51 -1.35 -44.24
CA GLU A 137 3.58 -2.13 -45.48
C GLU A 137 3.57 -3.64 -45.24
N GLU A 138 4.24 -4.11 -44.18
CA GLU A 138 4.19 -5.51 -43.75
C GLU A 138 2.84 -5.90 -43.20
N ALA A 139 2.23 -5.06 -42.36
CA ALA A 139 0.89 -5.28 -41.86
C ALA A 139 -0.12 -5.36 -43.02
N ALA A 140 0.01 -4.51 -44.03
CA ALA A 140 -0.83 -4.58 -45.23
C ALA A 140 -0.65 -5.90 -46.00
N LEU A 141 0.58 -6.40 -46.11
CA LEU A 141 0.88 -7.69 -46.73
C LEU A 141 0.33 -8.88 -45.92
N ILE A 142 0.46 -8.82 -44.58
CA ILE A 142 -0.08 -9.84 -43.66
C ILE A 142 -1.60 -9.89 -43.73
N MET A 143 -2.24 -8.72 -43.71
CA MET A 143 -3.70 -8.62 -43.70
C MET A 143 -4.33 -8.96 -45.05
N SER A 144 -3.61 -8.84 -46.15
CA SER A 144 -4.10 -9.11 -47.51
C SER A 144 -3.79 -10.52 -48.02
N CYS A 145 -2.92 -11.29 -47.35
CA CYS A 145 -2.44 -12.57 -47.86
C CYS A 145 -2.50 -13.70 -46.81
N PRO A 146 -3.24 -14.79 -47.07
CA PRO A 146 -3.37 -15.93 -46.15
C PRO A 146 -2.09 -16.78 -46.02
N HIS A 147 -1.08 -16.57 -46.86
CA HIS A 147 0.21 -17.27 -46.78
C HIS A 147 1.40 -16.37 -47.20
N CYS A 148 1.54 -15.22 -46.54
CA CYS A 148 2.59 -14.21 -46.81
C CYS A 148 3.99 -14.54 -46.28
N GLY A 149 4.18 -15.67 -45.58
CA GLY A 149 5.44 -16.04 -44.94
C GLY A 149 6.67 -15.99 -45.85
N PRO A 150 6.63 -16.59 -47.07
CA PRO A 150 7.78 -16.56 -47.99
C PRO A 150 8.16 -15.15 -48.45
N GLU A 151 7.16 -14.32 -48.76
CA GLU A 151 7.34 -12.93 -49.21
C GLU A 151 7.90 -12.04 -48.10
N LEU A 152 7.38 -12.20 -46.87
CA LEU A 152 7.90 -11.51 -45.70
C LEU A 152 9.36 -11.89 -45.43
N THR A 153 9.68 -13.18 -45.55
CA THR A 153 11.05 -13.67 -45.34
C THR A 153 12.01 -13.11 -46.38
N ALA A 154 11.59 -12.98 -47.64
CA ALA A 154 12.36 -12.34 -48.69
C ALA A 154 12.61 -10.85 -48.39
N ARG A 155 11.55 -10.10 -48.00
CA ARG A 155 11.65 -8.68 -47.59
C ARG A 155 12.52 -8.49 -46.34
N TRP A 156 12.49 -9.42 -45.39
CA TRP A 156 13.38 -9.45 -44.21
C TRP A 156 14.84 -9.73 -44.59
N GLY A 157 15.03 -10.39 -45.74
CA GLY A 157 16.32 -10.73 -46.31
C GLY A 157 17.03 -9.57 -47.01
N GLU A 158 16.30 -8.51 -47.40
CA GLU A 158 16.82 -7.34 -48.13
C GLU A 158 17.92 -6.62 -47.34
N GLU A 159 18.97 -6.22 -48.06
CA GLU A 159 20.18 -5.66 -47.47
C GLU A 159 19.94 -4.28 -46.84
N ASP A 160 19.05 -3.48 -47.45
CA ASP A 160 18.63 -2.19 -46.91
C ASP A 160 17.93 -2.36 -45.55
N ARG A 161 17.11 -3.39 -45.38
CA ARG A 161 16.43 -3.66 -44.12
C ARG A 161 17.36 -4.23 -43.05
N LYS A 162 18.24 -5.17 -43.42
CA LYS A 162 19.25 -5.73 -42.50
C LYS A 162 20.19 -4.65 -42.00
N THR A 163 20.65 -3.79 -42.90
CA THR A 163 21.54 -2.69 -42.54
C THR A 163 20.81 -1.60 -41.75
N PHE A 164 19.56 -1.30 -42.07
CA PHE A 164 18.73 -0.38 -41.31
C PHE A 164 18.49 -0.87 -39.87
N SER A 165 18.08 -2.14 -39.69
CA SER A 165 17.92 -2.74 -38.37
C SER A 165 19.23 -2.80 -37.57
N ALA A 166 20.37 -3.02 -38.23
CA ALA A 166 21.68 -3.02 -37.58
C ALA A 166 22.15 -1.61 -37.17
N ARG A 167 21.83 -0.59 -37.97
CA ARG A 167 22.21 0.82 -37.72
C ARG A 167 21.31 1.49 -36.68
N HIS A 168 20.01 1.18 -36.71
CA HIS A 168 18.98 1.92 -35.98
C HIS A 168 18.22 1.10 -34.93
N GLY A 169 18.34 -0.23 -34.92
CA GLY A 169 17.64 -1.10 -33.97
C GLY A 169 18.20 -1.11 -32.55
N LYS A 170 19.35 -0.46 -32.30
CA LYS A 170 19.92 -0.30 -30.95
C LYS A 170 19.51 1.06 -30.39
N THR A 171 18.77 1.04 -29.29
CA THR A 171 18.40 2.26 -28.55
C THR A 171 19.65 3.01 -28.07
N GLY A 172 19.54 4.33 -27.88
CA GLY A 172 20.62 5.14 -27.30
C GLY A 172 21.15 4.59 -25.97
N LEU A 173 20.25 4.12 -25.10
CA LEU A 173 20.60 3.45 -23.85
C LEU A 173 21.39 2.15 -24.06
N HIS A 174 21.02 1.34 -25.05
CA HIS A 174 21.76 0.12 -25.40
C HIS A 174 23.19 0.42 -25.84
N LYS A 175 23.37 1.48 -26.64
CA LYS A 175 24.70 1.95 -27.09
C LYS A 175 25.54 2.46 -25.91
N GLN A 176 24.94 3.21 -24.98
CA GLN A 176 25.62 3.70 -23.77
C GLN A 176 26.05 2.56 -22.83
N VAL A 177 25.19 1.55 -22.64
CA VAL A 177 25.50 0.37 -21.83
C VAL A 177 26.62 -0.46 -22.47
N GLU A 178 26.57 -0.69 -23.78
CA GLU A 178 27.66 -1.37 -24.50
C GLU A 178 28.98 -0.60 -24.39
N ALA A 179 28.97 0.72 -24.57
CA ALA A 179 30.16 1.56 -24.43
C ALA A 179 30.76 1.50 -23.01
N ALA A 180 29.92 1.57 -21.97
CA ALA A 180 30.33 1.46 -20.57
C ALA A 180 30.84 0.06 -20.19
N GLN A 181 30.34 -0.99 -20.85
CA GLN A 181 30.85 -2.35 -20.70
C GLN A 181 32.19 -2.54 -21.42
N MET A 182 32.40 -1.88 -22.56
CA MET A 182 33.67 -1.94 -23.28
C MET A 182 34.81 -1.19 -22.58
N THR A 183 34.52 -0.10 -21.86
CA THR A 183 35.53 0.61 -21.04
C THR A 183 35.96 -0.21 -19.83
N LYS A 184 35.01 -0.86 -19.13
CA LYS A 184 35.30 -1.76 -18.00
C LYS A 184 36.10 -3.02 -18.35
N LYS A 185 36.17 -3.39 -19.63
CA LYS A 185 36.88 -4.59 -20.09
C LYS A 185 38.31 -4.30 -20.54
N LYS A 186 38.71 -3.02 -20.56
CA LYS A 186 40.07 -2.55 -20.91
C LYS A 186 40.92 -2.19 -19.68
N GLU A 187 40.33 -2.22 -18.49
CA GLU A 187 41.03 -2.19 -17.18
C GLU A 187 41.19 -3.62 -16.66
#